data_AF-A0A0N1LAX4-F1
#
_entry.id   AF-A0A0N1LAX4-F1
#
_cell.length_a   1.000
_cell.length_b   1.000
_cell.length_c   1.000
_cell.angle_alpha   90.00
_cell.angle_beta   90.00
_cell.angle_gamma   90.00
#
_symmetry.space_group_name_H-M   'P 1'
#
loop_
_entity.id
_entity.type
_entity.pdbx_description
1 polymer ?
#
loop_
_entity_poly.entity_id
_entity_poly.type
_entity_poly.pdbx_seq_one_letter_code
_entity_poly.pdbx_strand_id
1 'polypeptide(L)'
;MNKMLVAVFDTETAAFEGLNALRDLHGNGDITLYASSVIVKDQAGKISIRQAADEGPVGTSVGLLTGGLIGLLGGPGGLAVGATLGGLTGFLFDLDQSGIGVTFLDDVSKTLTDGKVALLAEVEESWTTPVDTRLHAKGGIIFRRLRSEVVEDQIVRENAAFEADLKALQTDLTQAVAEDRAAIQNDIERVKKHIKANQDHARARLDQAKAEIDARVKALQDQAKGASDRAKARIEKRIADANADFEARTNKLKQAWTLAKEGLAA
;
A
#
# COMPACT_ATOMS: atom_id res chain seq x y z
N MET A 1 -13.72 -2.89 3.47
CA MET A 1 -12.26 -3.13 3.50
C MET A 1 -11.70 -2.98 2.10
N ASN A 2 -10.67 -2.15 1.98
CA ASN A 2 -10.00 -1.84 0.73
C ASN A 2 -9.08 -2.98 0.28
N LYS A 3 -9.05 -3.26 -1.03
CA LYS A 3 -8.26 -4.33 -1.63
C LYS A 3 -7.61 -3.87 -2.93
N MET A 4 -6.40 -4.36 -3.15
CA MET A 4 -5.78 -4.39 -4.47
C MET A 4 -6.31 -5.60 -5.23
N LEU A 5 -6.76 -5.36 -6.45
CA LEU A 5 -7.28 -6.36 -7.36
C LEU A 5 -6.48 -6.32 -8.66
N VAL A 6 -6.05 -7.48 -9.12
CA VAL A 6 -5.53 -7.66 -10.49
C VAL A 6 -6.34 -8.73 -11.17
N ALA A 7 -6.87 -8.44 -12.35
CA ALA A 7 -7.53 -9.42 -13.19
C ALA A 7 -6.77 -9.56 -14.51
N VAL A 8 -6.32 -10.77 -14.82
CA VAL A 8 -5.59 -11.08 -16.06
C VAL A 8 -6.55 -11.67 -17.09
N PHE A 9 -6.50 -11.16 -18.31
CA PHE A 9 -7.37 -11.51 -19.43
C PHE A 9 -6.55 -11.92 -20.66
N ASP A 10 -7.18 -12.70 -21.54
CA ASP A 10 -6.58 -13.12 -22.81
C ASP A 10 -6.57 -12.03 -23.87
N THR A 11 -7.40 -10.99 -23.73
CA THR A 11 -7.52 -9.91 -24.73
C THR A 11 -7.67 -8.54 -24.09
N GLU A 12 -7.25 -7.51 -24.82
CA GLU A 12 -7.44 -6.11 -24.43
C GLU A 12 -8.94 -5.76 -24.31
N THR A 13 -9.77 -6.24 -25.23
CA THR A 13 -11.23 -6.08 -25.18
C THR A 13 -11.82 -6.64 -23.88
N ALA A 14 -11.47 -7.86 -23.50
CA ALA A 14 -11.98 -8.47 -22.26
C ALA A 14 -11.55 -7.69 -21.01
N ALA A 15 -10.33 -7.16 -20.98
CA ALA A 15 -9.85 -6.33 -19.88
C ALA A 15 -10.64 -5.01 -19.76
N PHE A 16 -10.91 -4.33 -20.87
CA PHE A 16 -11.72 -3.11 -20.87
C PHE A 16 -13.20 -3.37 -20.53
N GLU A 17 -13.76 -4.50 -20.97
CA GLU A 17 -15.09 -4.93 -20.53
C GLU A 17 -15.13 -5.22 -19.03
N GLY A 18 -14.08 -5.85 -18.48
CA GLY A 18 -13.91 -6.05 -17.04
C GLY A 18 -13.84 -4.72 -16.29
N LEU A 19 -13.09 -3.74 -16.80
CA LEU A 19 -13.01 -2.40 -16.21
C LEU A 19 -14.37 -1.69 -16.22
N ASN A 20 -15.10 -1.76 -17.33
CA ASN A 20 -16.44 -1.18 -17.41
C ASN A 20 -17.40 -1.84 -16.41
N ALA A 21 -17.29 -3.16 -16.20
CA ALA A 21 -18.07 -3.83 -15.17
C ALA A 21 -17.74 -3.34 -13.75
N LEU A 22 -16.48 -3.00 -13.45
CA LEU A 22 -16.11 -2.36 -12.17
C LEU A 22 -16.71 -0.95 -12.05
N ARG A 23 -16.70 -0.17 -13.14
CA ARG A 23 -17.32 1.17 -13.18
C ARG A 23 -18.82 1.11 -12.96
N ASP A 24 -19.50 0.13 -13.54
CA ASP A 24 -20.93 -0.09 -13.34
C ASP A 24 -21.24 -0.43 -11.87
N LEU A 25 -20.47 -1.33 -11.26
CA LEU A 25 -20.61 -1.68 -9.84
C LEU A 25 -20.33 -0.46 -8.93
N HIS A 26 -19.40 0.42 -9.32
CA HIS A 26 -19.18 1.68 -8.64
C HIS A 26 -20.39 2.61 -8.79
N GLY A 27 -20.93 2.82 -9.99
CA GLY A 27 -22.13 3.63 -10.19
C GLY A 27 -23.34 3.15 -9.37
N ASN A 28 -23.48 1.82 -9.22
CA ASN A 28 -24.55 1.22 -8.43
C ASN A 28 -24.32 1.26 -6.90
N GLY A 29 -23.14 1.68 -6.45
CA GLY A 29 -22.75 1.70 -5.04
C GLY A 29 -22.55 0.30 -4.44
N ASP A 30 -22.35 -0.72 -5.28
CA ASP A 30 -21.99 -2.08 -4.82
C ASP A 30 -20.50 -2.14 -4.43
N ILE A 31 -19.66 -1.36 -5.12
CA ILE A 31 -18.25 -1.15 -4.80
C ILE A 31 -17.87 0.34 -4.87
N THR A 32 -16.65 0.67 -4.47
CA THR A 32 -15.99 1.92 -4.83
C THR A 32 -14.72 1.59 -5.58
N LEU A 33 -14.65 2.00 -6.84
CA LEU A 33 -13.43 1.94 -7.62
C LEU A 33 -12.65 3.22 -7.35
N TYR A 34 -11.51 3.08 -6.67
CA TYR A 34 -10.68 4.21 -6.28
C TYR A 34 -9.74 4.63 -7.39
N ALA A 35 -9.07 3.66 -7.99
CA ALA A 35 -8.20 3.86 -9.15
C ALA A 35 -8.13 2.59 -9.98
N SER A 36 -7.78 2.72 -11.26
CA SER A 36 -7.59 1.58 -12.15
C SER A 36 -6.54 1.82 -13.22
N SER A 37 -5.82 0.78 -13.62
CA SER A 37 -4.88 0.79 -14.74
C SER A 37 -5.05 -0.46 -15.59
N VAL A 38 -4.77 -0.34 -16.89
CA VAL A 38 -4.75 -1.48 -17.82
C VAL A 38 -3.37 -1.53 -18.46
N ILE A 39 -2.69 -2.66 -18.30
CA ILE A 39 -1.41 -2.94 -18.95
C ILE A 39 -1.51 -4.12 -19.89
N VAL A 40 -0.85 -4.02 -21.03
CA VAL A 40 -0.78 -5.07 -22.06
C VAL A 40 0.64 -5.58 -22.14
N LYS A 41 0.82 -6.90 -22.09
CA LYS A 41 2.04 -7.58 -22.47
C LYS A 41 1.84 -8.13 -23.88
N ASP A 42 2.53 -7.57 -24.86
CA ASP A 42 2.41 -8.04 -26.24
C ASP A 42 3.10 -9.41 -26.44
N GLN A 43 2.99 -9.96 -27.66
CA GLN A 43 3.59 -11.25 -28.00
C GLN A 43 5.13 -11.22 -28.01
N ALA A 44 5.74 -10.04 -28.04
CA ALA A 44 7.19 -9.86 -27.93
C ALA A 44 7.64 -9.63 -26.47
N GLY A 45 6.71 -9.73 -25.51
CA GLY A 45 6.96 -9.53 -24.10
C GLY A 45 7.07 -8.05 -23.67
N LYS A 46 6.81 -7.10 -24.58
CA LYS A 46 6.86 -5.67 -24.26
C LYS A 46 5.60 -5.26 -23.51
N ILE A 47 5.79 -4.53 -22.42
CA ILE A 47 4.70 -3.97 -21.61
C ILE A 47 4.35 -2.56 -22.10
N SER A 48 3.05 -2.28 -22.22
CA SER A 48 2.52 -0.94 -22.50
C SER A 48 1.32 -0.63 -21.62
N ILE A 49 1.19 0.62 -21.20
CA ILE A 49 0.05 1.10 -20.42
C ILE A 49 -1.02 1.58 -21.40
N ARG A 50 -2.21 0.97 -21.35
CA ARG A 50 -3.37 1.37 -22.16
C ARG A 50 -4.28 2.33 -21.41
N GLN A 51 -4.32 2.20 -20.09
CA GLN A 51 -4.97 3.15 -19.20
C GLN A 51 -4.08 3.38 -17.97
N ALA A 52 -3.67 4.63 -17.76
CA ALA A 52 -2.92 5.01 -16.56
C ALA A 52 -3.86 5.04 -15.34
N ALA A 53 -3.28 4.84 -14.16
CA ALA A 53 -3.97 5.08 -12.90
C ALA A 53 -4.37 6.56 -12.79
N ASP A 54 -5.47 6.82 -12.09
CA ASP A 54 -5.89 8.18 -11.74
C ASP A 54 -4.78 8.91 -10.95
N GLU A 55 -4.63 10.22 -11.13
CA GLU A 55 -3.58 10.99 -10.43
C GLU A 55 -3.98 11.31 -8.99
N GLY A 56 -2.97 11.45 -8.11
CA GLY A 56 -3.14 11.85 -6.71
C GLY A 56 -3.17 10.70 -5.71
N PRO A 57 -3.47 10.98 -4.43
CA PRO A 57 -3.30 10.01 -3.33
C PRO A 57 -4.06 8.70 -3.51
N VAL A 58 -5.18 8.74 -4.23
CA VAL A 58 -6.06 7.58 -4.46
C VAL A 58 -5.49 6.63 -5.52
N GLY A 59 -4.69 7.14 -6.48
CA GLY A 59 -4.11 6.34 -7.55
C GLY A 59 -2.66 5.94 -7.33
N THR A 60 -1.98 6.49 -6.32
CA THR A 60 -0.60 6.13 -5.96
C THR A 60 -0.42 4.61 -5.79
N SER A 61 -1.36 3.93 -5.15
CA SER A 61 -1.30 2.47 -4.92
C SER A 61 -1.34 1.65 -6.21
N VAL A 62 -2.26 1.99 -7.12
CA VAL A 62 -2.37 1.35 -8.43
C VAL A 62 -1.17 1.72 -9.29
N GLY A 63 -0.65 2.94 -9.19
CA GLY A 63 0.58 3.38 -9.85
C GLY A 63 1.80 2.58 -9.39
N LEU A 64 1.99 2.39 -8.08
CA LEU A 64 3.06 1.56 -7.51
C LEU A 64 2.94 0.10 -7.95
N LEU A 65 1.73 -0.47 -7.93
CA LEU A 65 1.50 -1.84 -8.39
C LEU A 65 1.82 -1.99 -9.89
N THR A 66 1.39 -1.02 -10.69
CA THR A 66 1.62 -0.99 -12.14
C THR A 66 3.12 -0.87 -12.44
N GLY A 67 3.82 0.07 -11.78
CA GLY A 67 5.26 0.24 -11.89
C GLY A 67 6.03 -1.00 -11.43
N GLY A 68 5.58 -1.66 -10.36
CA GLY A 68 6.16 -2.92 -9.88
C GLY A 68 6.03 -4.07 -10.86
N LEU A 69 4.87 -4.24 -11.50
CA LEU A 69 4.70 -5.24 -12.54
C LEU A 69 5.57 -4.92 -13.77
N ILE A 70 5.64 -3.66 -14.19
CA ILE A 70 6.50 -3.25 -15.31
C ILE A 70 7.98 -3.49 -14.98
N GLY A 71 8.42 -3.14 -13.78
CA GLY A 71 9.80 -3.34 -13.33
C GLY A 71 10.17 -4.82 -13.26
N LEU A 72 9.26 -5.66 -12.73
CA LEU A 72 9.47 -7.11 -12.64
C LEU A 72 9.50 -7.78 -14.02
N LEU A 73 8.59 -7.39 -14.92
CA LEU A 73 8.45 -8.00 -16.25
C LEU A 73 9.43 -7.44 -17.29
N GLY A 74 9.88 -6.19 -17.11
CA GLY A 74 10.80 -5.51 -18.03
C GLY A 74 12.28 -5.82 -17.80
N GLY A 75 12.62 -6.61 -16.78
CA GLY A 75 14.00 -6.91 -16.41
C GLY A 75 14.80 -5.67 -15.97
N PRO A 76 16.15 -5.73 -15.94
CA PRO A 76 17.00 -4.62 -15.46
C PRO A 76 16.77 -3.27 -16.17
N GLY A 77 16.19 -3.27 -17.38
CA GLY A 77 15.85 -2.07 -18.13
C GLY A 77 14.49 -1.44 -17.80
N GLY A 78 13.55 -2.19 -17.20
CA GLY A 78 12.20 -1.73 -16.86
C GLY A 78 12.08 -0.91 -15.58
N LEU A 79 13.15 -0.84 -14.78
CA LEU A 79 13.20 -0.21 -13.46
C LEU A 79 13.27 1.33 -13.51
N ALA A 80 13.39 1.92 -14.70
CA ALA A 80 13.58 3.35 -14.88
C ALA A 80 12.30 4.19 -14.63
N VAL A 81 11.11 3.58 -14.66
CA VAL A 81 9.83 4.30 -14.51
C VAL A 81 9.32 4.14 -13.08
N GLY A 82 9.95 4.82 -12.12
CA GLY A 82 9.45 4.93 -10.74
C GLY A 82 10.52 5.00 -9.65
N ALA A 83 11.77 4.64 -9.94
CA ALA A 83 12.85 4.69 -8.97
C ALA A 83 13.50 6.09 -8.92
N THR A 84 13.15 6.92 -7.94
CA THR A 84 14.03 8.01 -7.52
C THR A 84 15.13 7.45 -6.61
N LEU A 85 16.38 7.84 -6.90
CA LEU A 85 17.65 7.79 -6.12
C LEU A 85 18.03 6.59 -5.21
N GLY A 86 17.26 5.51 -5.10
CA GLY A 86 17.55 4.35 -4.22
C GLY A 86 17.42 2.99 -4.92
N GLY A 87 17.97 2.86 -6.13
CA GLY A 87 17.72 1.77 -7.09
C GLY A 87 17.61 0.35 -6.52
N LEU A 88 16.67 -0.42 -7.08
CA LEU A 88 16.36 -1.86 -6.85
C LEU A 88 16.09 -2.29 -5.41
N THR A 89 17.04 -2.12 -4.50
CA THR A 89 16.86 -2.44 -3.07
C THR A 89 15.86 -1.49 -2.42
N GLY A 90 15.95 -0.18 -2.66
CA GLY A 90 14.97 0.78 -2.14
C GLY A 90 13.55 0.51 -2.67
N PHE A 91 13.43 0.10 -3.94
CA PHE A 91 12.15 -0.27 -4.54
C PHE A 91 11.53 -1.54 -3.91
N LEU A 92 12.34 -2.57 -3.62
CA LEU A 92 11.87 -3.78 -2.94
C LEU A 92 11.45 -3.49 -1.49
N PHE A 93 12.19 -2.64 -0.78
CA PHE A 93 11.80 -2.17 0.55
C PHE A 93 10.53 -1.30 0.50
N ASP A 94 10.38 -0.44 -0.50
CA ASP A 94 9.18 0.40 -0.70
C ASP A 94 7.95 -0.43 -1.09
N LEU A 95 8.11 -1.54 -1.82
CA LEU A 95 7.02 -2.47 -2.13
C LEU A 95 6.52 -3.22 -0.89
N ASP A 96 7.44 -3.73 -0.08
CA ASP A 96 7.11 -4.38 1.20
C ASP A 96 6.45 -3.37 2.16
N GLN A 97 7.01 -2.15 2.25
CA GLN A 97 6.46 -1.05 3.05
C GLN A 97 5.22 -0.37 2.45
N SER A 98 4.79 -0.67 1.22
CA SER A 98 3.52 -0.16 0.65
C SER A 98 2.37 -1.18 0.74
N GLY A 99 2.66 -2.37 1.26
CA GLY A 99 1.70 -3.47 1.39
C GLY A 99 1.48 -4.27 0.10
N ILE A 100 2.27 -3.98 -0.96
CA ILE A 100 2.29 -4.75 -2.21
C ILE A 100 3.37 -5.81 -2.07
N GLY A 101 3.03 -6.93 -1.43
CA GLY A 101 4.05 -7.95 -1.19
C GLY A 101 4.51 -8.61 -2.49
N VAL A 102 5.82 -8.83 -2.56
CA VAL A 102 6.54 -9.42 -3.70
C VAL A 102 5.94 -10.72 -4.23
N THR A 103 5.39 -11.58 -3.37
CA THR A 103 4.70 -12.81 -3.79
C THR A 103 3.46 -12.55 -4.64
N PHE A 104 2.71 -11.49 -4.35
CA PHE A 104 1.52 -11.12 -5.14
C PHE A 104 1.90 -10.63 -6.54
N LEU A 105 2.96 -9.83 -6.63
CA LEU A 105 3.51 -9.41 -7.92
C LEU A 105 4.03 -10.60 -8.73
N ASP A 106 4.72 -11.53 -8.07
CA ASP A 106 5.24 -12.76 -8.69
C ASP A 106 4.11 -13.63 -9.25
N ASP A 107 3.06 -13.90 -8.46
CA ASP A 107 1.89 -14.70 -8.89
C ASP A 107 1.18 -14.07 -10.10
N VAL A 108 0.98 -12.75 -10.08
CA VAL A 108 0.41 -12.00 -11.20
C VAL A 108 1.33 -12.08 -12.41
N SER A 109 2.64 -11.89 -12.23
CA SER A 109 3.62 -11.89 -13.32
C SER A 109 3.70 -13.23 -14.06
N LYS A 110 3.60 -14.34 -13.32
CA LYS A 110 3.56 -15.71 -13.88
C LYS A 110 2.30 -15.95 -14.71
N THR A 111 1.21 -15.28 -14.37
CA THR A 111 -0.07 -15.41 -15.07
C THR A 111 -0.17 -14.46 -16.26
N LEU A 112 0.46 -13.28 -16.18
CA LEU A 112 0.55 -12.29 -17.26
C LEU A 112 1.64 -12.68 -18.28
N THR A 113 1.38 -13.78 -18.99
CA THR A 113 2.23 -14.24 -20.10
C THR A 113 2.10 -13.35 -21.33
N ASP A 114 2.96 -13.56 -22.33
CA ASP A 114 2.96 -12.79 -23.56
C ASP A 114 1.60 -12.88 -24.28
N GLY A 115 1.13 -11.75 -24.79
CA GLY A 115 -0.20 -11.59 -25.41
C GLY A 115 -1.35 -11.33 -24.43
N LYS A 116 -1.15 -11.38 -23.11
CA LYS A 116 -2.20 -11.15 -22.11
C LYS A 116 -2.25 -9.70 -21.62
N VAL A 117 -3.36 -9.38 -20.95
CA VAL A 117 -3.68 -8.03 -20.46
C VAL A 117 -4.04 -8.10 -18.98
N ALA A 118 -3.51 -7.19 -18.17
CA ALA A 118 -3.87 -7.07 -16.76
C ALA A 118 -4.65 -5.78 -16.51
N LEU A 119 -5.81 -5.92 -15.87
CA LEU A 119 -6.56 -4.85 -15.24
C LEU A 119 -6.16 -4.79 -13.76
N LEU A 120 -5.58 -3.68 -13.34
CA LEU A 120 -5.24 -3.39 -11.97
C LEU A 120 -6.29 -2.41 -11.42
N ALA A 121 -6.76 -2.65 -10.21
CA ALA A 121 -7.73 -1.79 -9.57
C ALA A 121 -7.53 -1.74 -8.05
N GLU A 122 -7.71 -0.57 -7.48
CA GLU A 122 -7.96 -0.44 -6.05
C GLU A 122 -9.48 -0.35 -5.85
N VAL A 123 -10.03 -1.31 -5.11
CA VAL A 123 -11.47 -1.43 -4.90
C VAL A 123 -11.80 -1.54 -3.42
N GLU A 124 -12.90 -0.91 -3.04
CA GLU A 124 -13.57 -1.20 -1.77
C GLU A 124 -14.90 -1.88 -2.02
N GLU A 125 -14.96 -3.12 -1.55
CA GLU A 125 -16.09 -4.03 -1.67
C GLU A 125 -16.40 -4.62 -0.29
N SER A 126 -17.69 -4.70 0.07
CA SER A 126 -18.13 -5.44 1.26
C SER A 126 -18.36 -6.92 0.96
N TRP A 127 -18.52 -7.27 -0.32
CA TRP A 127 -18.80 -8.60 -0.81
C TRP A 127 -18.15 -8.80 -2.18
N THR A 128 -17.44 -9.91 -2.38
CA THR A 128 -16.60 -10.15 -3.57
C THR A 128 -17.38 -10.69 -4.76
N THR A 129 -18.49 -11.40 -4.54
CA THR A 129 -19.20 -12.12 -5.62
C THR A 129 -19.65 -11.23 -6.78
N PRO A 130 -20.14 -9.99 -6.59
CA PRO A 130 -20.51 -9.14 -7.72
C PRO A 130 -19.33 -8.87 -8.66
N VAL A 131 -18.15 -8.60 -8.09
CA VAL A 131 -16.92 -8.40 -8.85
C VAL A 131 -16.47 -9.71 -9.51
N ASP A 132 -16.40 -10.80 -8.73
CA ASP A 132 -15.97 -12.11 -9.24
C ASP A 132 -16.81 -12.58 -10.42
N THR A 133 -18.13 -12.50 -10.27
CA THR A 133 -19.08 -12.95 -11.29
C THR A 133 -18.87 -12.17 -12.59
N ARG A 134 -18.70 -10.84 -12.50
CA ARG A 134 -18.55 -9.98 -13.67
C ARG A 134 -17.20 -10.19 -14.36
N LEU A 135 -16.11 -10.29 -13.61
CA LEU A 135 -14.78 -10.47 -14.19
C LEU A 135 -14.56 -11.90 -14.72
N HIS A 136 -15.05 -12.93 -14.01
CA HIS A 136 -15.01 -14.31 -14.50
C HIS A 136 -15.84 -14.51 -15.77
N ALA A 137 -16.99 -13.84 -15.89
CA ALA A 137 -17.79 -13.86 -17.12
C ALA A 137 -17.04 -13.31 -18.34
N LYS A 138 -15.94 -12.57 -18.13
CA LYS A 138 -15.04 -12.06 -19.16
C LYS A 138 -13.74 -12.86 -19.30
N GLY A 139 -13.63 -14.00 -18.61
CA GLY A 139 -12.44 -14.85 -18.61
C GLY A 139 -11.31 -14.33 -17.73
N GLY A 140 -11.58 -13.40 -16.81
CA GLY A 140 -10.56 -12.84 -15.94
C GLY A 140 -10.09 -13.82 -14.87
N ILE A 141 -8.77 -13.97 -14.71
CA ILE A 141 -8.17 -14.65 -13.56
C ILE A 141 -7.89 -13.59 -12.48
N ILE A 142 -8.53 -13.70 -11.33
CA ILE A 142 -8.54 -12.64 -10.32
C ILE A 142 -7.57 -12.94 -9.18
N PHE A 143 -6.66 -12.00 -8.95
CA PHE A 143 -5.78 -11.94 -7.79
C PHE A 143 -6.27 -10.81 -6.88
N ARG A 144 -6.43 -11.11 -5.58
CA ARG A 144 -6.76 -10.10 -4.58
C ARG A 144 -5.73 -10.11 -3.46
N ARG A 145 -5.40 -8.90 -3.01
CA ARG A 145 -4.61 -8.71 -1.80
C ARG A 145 -5.27 -7.64 -0.96
N LEU A 146 -5.52 -7.97 0.31
CA LEU A 146 -5.77 -6.94 1.31
C LEU A 146 -4.55 -6.04 1.32
N ARG A 147 -4.76 -4.72 1.31
CA ARG A 147 -3.66 -3.79 1.56
C ARG A 147 -3.22 -4.03 3.00
N SER A 148 -2.19 -4.87 3.19
CA SER A 148 -1.84 -5.36 4.51
C SER A 148 -1.18 -4.27 5.32
N GLU A 149 -1.68 -4.09 6.53
CA GLU A 149 -1.24 -3.20 7.62
C GLU A 149 0.08 -3.65 8.26
N VAL A 150 1.03 -4.15 7.47
CA VAL A 150 2.27 -4.74 8.00
C VAL A 150 3.24 -3.67 8.53
N VAL A 151 3.16 -2.46 7.95
CA VAL A 151 4.09 -1.35 8.21
C VAL A 151 3.96 -0.82 9.62
N GLU A 152 2.73 -0.65 10.11
CA GLU A 152 2.46 -0.03 11.40
C GLU A 152 2.91 -0.96 12.53
N ASP A 153 2.58 -2.25 12.41
CA ASP A 153 3.06 -3.30 13.31
C ASP A 153 4.58 -3.44 13.32
N GLN A 154 5.22 -3.26 12.17
CA GLN A 154 6.68 -3.25 12.06
C GLN A 154 7.29 -2.04 12.76
N ILE A 155 6.74 -0.84 12.57
CA ILE A 155 7.17 0.38 13.26
C ILE A 155 7.06 0.21 14.79
N VAL A 156 5.96 -0.39 15.27
CA VAL A 156 5.78 -0.66 16.71
C VAL A 156 6.86 -1.62 17.22
N ARG A 157 7.14 -2.71 16.49
CA ARG A 157 8.18 -3.69 16.87
C ARG A 157 9.59 -3.10 16.87
N GLU A 158 9.94 -2.34 15.84
CA GLU A 158 11.25 -1.70 15.71
C GLU A 158 11.48 -0.66 16.82
N ASN A 159 10.46 0.15 17.16
CA ASN A 159 10.57 1.09 18.28
C ASN A 159 10.80 0.37 19.61
N ALA A 160 10.07 -0.71 19.88
CA ALA A 160 10.27 -1.50 21.10
C ALA A 160 11.67 -2.12 21.18
N ALA A 161 12.24 -2.57 20.05
CA ALA A 161 13.61 -3.09 20.00
C ALA A 161 14.64 -1.99 20.28
N PHE A 162 14.52 -0.82 19.65
CA PHE A 162 15.45 0.28 19.87
C PHE A 162 15.36 0.85 21.29
N GLU A 163 14.18 0.87 21.91
CA GLU A 163 14.03 1.22 23.32
C GLU A 163 14.78 0.25 24.24
N ALA A 164 14.67 -1.05 23.98
CA ALA A 164 15.36 -2.07 24.75
C ALA A 164 16.89 -1.93 24.63
N ASP A 165 17.39 -1.69 23.42
CA ASP A 165 18.81 -1.45 23.16
C ASP A 165 19.32 -0.19 23.86
N LEU A 166 18.56 0.90 23.80
CA LEU A 166 18.93 2.16 24.47
C LEU A 166 19.01 1.98 25.99
N LYS A 167 18.04 1.28 26.58
CA LYS A 167 18.03 0.97 28.02
C LYS A 167 19.20 0.08 28.44
N ALA A 168 19.55 -0.91 27.61
CA ALA A 168 20.71 -1.77 27.83
C ALA A 168 22.00 -0.94 27.81
N LEU A 169 22.21 -0.13 26.78
CA LEU A 169 23.39 0.73 26.66
C LEU A 169 23.51 1.77 27.79
N GLN A 170 22.38 2.33 28.25
CA GLN A 170 22.38 3.21 29.42
C GLN A 170 22.80 2.46 30.69
N THR A 171 22.32 1.23 30.87
CA THR A 171 22.73 0.38 31.99
C THR A 171 24.22 0.08 31.93
N ASP A 172 24.72 -0.30 30.75
CA ASP A 172 26.15 -0.57 30.52
C ASP A 172 26.99 0.69 30.80
N LEU A 173 26.51 1.88 30.40
CA LEU A 173 27.20 3.14 30.67
C LEU A 173 27.36 3.41 32.18
N THR A 174 26.36 3.06 32.99
CA THR A 174 26.46 3.21 34.45
C THR A 174 27.49 2.28 35.08
N GLN A 175 27.69 1.10 34.49
CA GLN A 175 28.61 0.06 34.98
C GLN A 175 30.02 0.17 34.38
N ALA A 176 30.17 0.88 33.26
CA ALA A 176 31.41 0.97 32.49
C ALA A 176 32.53 1.78 33.17
N VAL A 177 33.75 1.31 32.98
CA VAL A 177 35.00 2.01 33.35
C VAL A 177 35.32 3.13 32.35
N ALA A 178 36.22 4.05 32.72
CA ALA A 178 36.46 5.29 31.98
C ALA A 178 36.83 5.11 30.50
N GLU A 179 37.52 4.03 30.14
CA GLU A 179 37.93 3.73 28.76
C GLU A 179 36.74 3.35 27.86
N ASP A 180 35.75 2.63 28.36
CA ASP A 180 34.61 2.13 27.57
C ASP A 180 33.45 3.13 27.48
N ARG A 181 33.37 4.08 28.42
CA ARG A 181 32.28 5.08 28.49
C ARG A 181 32.11 5.89 27.21
N ALA A 182 33.22 6.27 26.57
CA ALA A 182 33.18 7.04 25.33
C ALA A 182 32.60 6.23 24.15
N ALA A 183 32.91 4.93 24.07
CA ALA A 183 32.34 4.04 23.06
C ALA A 183 30.84 3.84 23.27
N ILE A 184 30.41 3.57 24.50
CA ILE A 184 29.00 3.38 24.85
C ILE A 184 28.19 4.65 24.61
N GLN A 185 28.74 5.84 24.92
CA GLN A 185 28.10 7.12 24.61
C GLN A 185 27.90 7.32 23.11
N ASN A 186 28.87 6.95 22.28
CA ASN A 186 28.72 7.01 20.82
C ASN A 186 27.62 6.07 20.31
N ASP A 187 27.50 4.88 20.89
CA ASP A 187 26.46 3.92 20.52
C ASP A 187 25.08 4.37 20.97
N ILE A 188 24.95 4.97 22.16
CA ILE A 188 23.71 5.62 22.63
C ILE A 188 23.28 6.71 21.64
N GLU A 189 24.20 7.60 21.23
CA GLU A 189 23.87 8.67 20.27
C GLU A 189 23.50 8.12 18.89
N ARG A 190 24.13 7.02 18.45
CA ARG A 190 23.77 6.32 17.21
C ARG A 190 22.36 5.73 17.28
N VAL A 191 22.02 5.06 18.39
CA VAL A 191 20.68 4.47 18.60
C VAL A 191 19.63 5.58 18.70
N LYS A 192 19.88 6.66 19.45
CA LYS A 192 18.98 7.83 19.50
C LYS A 192 18.72 8.43 18.12
N LYS A 193 19.75 8.52 17.27
CA LYS A 193 19.60 9.00 15.89
C LYS A 193 18.72 8.07 15.05
N HIS A 194 18.86 6.76 15.20
CA HIS A 194 17.99 5.78 14.52
C HIS A 194 16.54 5.87 15.01
N ILE A 195 16.32 5.98 16.32
CA ILE A 195 14.98 6.18 16.90
C ILE A 195 14.34 7.44 16.31
N LYS A 196 15.07 8.56 16.27
CA LYS A 196 14.55 9.80 15.69
C LYS A 196 14.22 9.66 14.21
N ALA A 197 15.10 9.06 13.42
CA ALA A 197 14.85 8.81 12.00
C ALA A 197 13.60 7.92 11.78
N ASN A 198 13.43 6.88 12.60
CA ASN A 198 12.25 6.01 12.54
C ASN A 198 10.97 6.74 12.95
N GLN A 199 11.03 7.62 13.97
CA GLN A 199 9.91 8.47 14.37
C GLN A 199 9.50 9.45 13.26
N ASP A 200 10.47 10.10 12.62
CA ASP A 200 10.21 11.03 11.51
C ASP A 200 9.62 10.28 10.30
N HIS A 201 10.12 9.08 9.99
CA HIS A 201 9.54 8.22 8.96
C HIS A 201 8.10 7.80 9.30
N ALA A 202 7.85 7.36 10.54
CA ALA A 202 6.52 6.98 10.99
C ALA A 202 5.52 8.16 10.94
N ARG A 203 5.97 9.39 11.27
CA ARG A 203 5.14 10.61 11.14
C ARG A 203 4.77 10.89 9.69
N ALA A 204 5.76 10.88 8.80
CA ALA A 204 5.53 11.08 7.37
C ALA A 204 4.54 10.03 6.81
N ARG A 205 4.65 8.77 7.25
CA ARG A 205 3.71 7.71 6.87
C ARG A 205 2.30 7.93 7.40
N LEU A 206 2.15 8.42 8.62
CA LEU A 206 0.84 8.78 9.18
C LEU A 206 0.20 9.94 8.44
N ASP A 207 0.96 10.97 8.08
CA ASP A 207 0.47 12.11 7.29
C ASP A 207 0.05 11.65 5.89
N GLN A 208 0.82 10.76 5.27
CA GLN A 208 0.45 10.14 4.00
C GLN A 208 -0.84 9.30 4.13
N ALA A 209 -0.92 8.43 5.14
CA ALA A 209 -2.11 7.61 5.37
C ALA A 209 -3.36 8.47 5.62
N LYS A 210 -3.20 9.60 6.33
CA LYS A 210 -4.27 10.58 6.52
C LYS A 210 -4.73 11.18 5.19
N ALA A 211 -3.79 11.66 4.37
CA ALA A 211 -4.11 12.23 3.07
C ALA A 211 -4.81 11.22 2.14
N GLU A 212 -4.39 9.95 2.17
CA GLU A 212 -5.04 8.88 1.43
C GLU A 212 -6.46 8.61 1.91
N ILE A 213 -6.69 8.53 3.23
CA ILE A 213 -8.04 8.36 3.80
C ILE A 213 -8.94 9.55 3.49
N ASP A 214 -8.45 10.79 3.66
CA ASP A 214 -9.21 11.99 3.36
C ASP A 214 -9.63 12.03 1.88
N ALA A 215 -8.72 11.62 0.97
CA ALA A 215 -9.01 11.53 -0.46
C ALA A 215 -10.02 10.42 -0.79
N ARG A 216 -9.95 9.26 -0.11
CA ARG A 216 -10.92 8.17 -0.27
C ARG A 216 -12.31 8.53 0.26
N VAL A 217 -12.37 9.16 1.44
CA VAL A 217 -13.62 9.68 2.00
C VAL A 217 -14.24 10.69 1.04
N LYS A 218 -13.44 11.58 0.44
CA LYS A 218 -13.93 12.49 -0.59
C LYS A 218 -14.47 11.75 -1.81
N ALA A 219 -13.76 10.73 -2.32
CA ALA A 219 -14.24 9.93 -3.44
C ALA A 219 -15.56 9.21 -3.13
N LEU A 220 -15.72 8.68 -1.92
CA LEU A 220 -16.98 8.10 -1.44
C LEU A 220 -18.09 9.16 -1.36
N GLN A 221 -17.81 10.34 -0.81
CA GLN A 221 -18.77 11.45 -0.75
C GLN A 221 -19.22 11.90 -2.15
N ASP A 222 -18.28 11.99 -3.09
CA ASP A 222 -18.58 12.34 -4.48
C ASP A 222 -19.42 11.25 -5.16
N GLN A 223 -19.12 9.97 -4.92
CA GLN A 223 -19.93 8.85 -5.38
C GLN A 223 -21.36 8.92 -4.81
N ALA A 224 -21.52 9.29 -3.54
CA ALA A 224 -22.82 9.38 -2.88
C ALA A 224 -23.73 10.47 -3.48
N LYS A 225 -23.18 11.55 -4.05
CA LYS A 225 -23.97 12.66 -4.62
C LYS A 225 -24.89 12.20 -5.77
N GLY A 226 -24.44 11.24 -6.57
CA GLY A 226 -25.21 10.69 -7.71
C GLY A 226 -25.92 9.37 -7.44
N ALA A 227 -25.80 8.80 -6.23
CA ALA A 227 -26.26 7.45 -5.95
C ALA A 227 -27.75 7.41 -5.52
N SER A 228 -28.40 6.26 -5.73
CA SER A 228 -29.71 5.97 -5.14
C SER A 228 -29.66 5.94 -3.61
N ASP A 229 -30.79 6.08 -2.91
CA ASP A 229 -30.81 6.09 -1.44
C ASP A 229 -30.23 4.81 -0.83
N ARG A 230 -30.51 3.65 -1.45
CA ARG A 230 -29.92 2.37 -1.04
C ARG A 230 -28.41 2.35 -1.24
N ALA A 231 -27.92 2.90 -2.34
CA ALA A 231 -26.49 3.01 -2.59
C ALA A 231 -25.85 3.96 -1.58
N LYS A 232 -26.42 5.15 -1.36
CA LYS A 232 -25.96 6.15 -0.38
C LYS A 232 -25.74 5.54 1.00
N ALA A 233 -26.70 4.79 1.53
CA ALA A 233 -26.58 4.14 2.83
C ALA A 233 -25.36 3.19 2.92
N ARG A 234 -25.05 2.46 1.82
CA ARG A 234 -23.85 1.61 1.76
C ARG A 234 -22.57 2.44 1.66
N ILE A 235 -22.61 3.57 0.96
CA ILE A 235 -21.47 4.48 0.82
C ILE A 235 -21.15 5.13 2.17
N GLU A 236 -22.16 5.64 2.87
CA GLU A 236 -22.04 6.24 4.20
C GLU A 236 -21.47 5.26 5.21
N LYS A 237 -21.92 3.99 5.16
CA LYS A 237 -21.32 2.94 5.99
C LYS A 237 -19.82 2.78 5.72
N ARG A 238 -19.40 2.75 4.45
CA ARG A 238 -17.98 2.65 4.09
C ARG A 238 -17.16 3.87 4.54
N ILE A 239 -17.74 5.07 4.49
CA ILE A 239 -17.12 6.27 5.05
C ILE A 239 -16.89 6.11 6.55
N ALA A 240 -17.90 5.64 7.29
CA ALA A 240 -17.79 5.41 8.73
C ALA A 240 -16.73 4.34 9.05
N ASP A 241 -16.75 3.21 8.35
CA ASP A 241 -15.80 2.11 8.52
C ASP A 241 -14.36 2.57 8.24
N ALA A 242 -14.13 3.36 7.18
CA ALA A 242 -12.81 3.88 6.82
C ALA A 242 -12.25 4.86 7.87
N ASN A 243 -13.09 5.74 8.40
CA ASN A 243 -12.69 6.67 9.47
C ASN A 243 -12.38 5.92 10.77
N ALA A 244 -13.22 4.97 11.16
CA ALA A 244 -13.03 4.18 12.38
C ALA A 244 -11.73 3.37 12.35
N ASP A 245 -11.42 2.74 11.21
CA ASP A 245 -10.17 2.01 11.00
C ASP A 245 -8.95 2.95 11.09
N PHE A 246 -9.00 4.12 10.44
CA PHE A 246 -7.91 5.09 10.52
C PHE A 246 -7.68 5.63 11.94
N GLU A 247 -8.74 5.89 12.70
CA GLU A 247 -8.63 6.30 14.11
C GLU A 247 -8.01 5.22 14.98
N ALA A 248 -8.43 3.95 14.81
CA ALA A 248 -7.88 2.83 15.56
C ALA A 248 -6.36 2.69 15.34
N ARG A 249 -5.92 2.78 14.09
CA ARG A 249 -4.49 2.73 13.71
C ARG A 249 -3.70 3.90 14.24
N THR A 250 -4.23 5.11 14.09
CA THR A 250 -3.60 6.33 14.61
C THR A 250 -3.40 6.25 16.13
N ASN A 251 -4.39 5.72 16.85
CA ASN A 251 -4.30 5.54 18.30
C ASN A 251 -3.23 4.50 18.69
N LYS A 252 -3.14 3.38 17.95
CA LYS A 252 -2.11 2.36 18.16
C LYS A 252 -0.70 2.92 17.99
N LEU A 253 -0.47 3.70 16.94
CA LEU A 253 0.83 4.34 16.68
C LEU A 253 1.18 5.41 17.71
N LYS A 254 0.19 6.23 18.12
CA LYS A 254 0.39 7.21 19.20
C LYS A 254 0.81 6.54 20.50
N GLN A 255 0.20 5.42 20.86
CA GLN A 255 0.58 4.65 22.06
C GLN A 255 2.04 4.17 21.98
N ALA A 256 2.47 3.63 20.84
CA ALA A 256 3.84 3.19 20.63
C ALA A 256 4.87 4.34 20.73
N TRP A 257 4.54 5.54 20.24
CA TRP A 257 5.41 6.69 20.35
C TRP A 257 5.54 7.26 21.77
N THR A 258 4.48 7.20 22.57
CA THR A 258 4.54 7.66 23.97
C THR A 258 5.57 6.84 24.75
N LEU A 259 5.56 5.52 24.58
CA LEU A 259 6.54 4.61 25.19
C LEU A 259 7.98 4.96 24.75
N ALA A 260 8.19 5.19 23.45
CA ALA A 260 9.50 5.54 22.90
C ALA A 260 10.05 6.87 23.41
N LYS A 261 9.17 7.85 23.64
CA LYS A 261 9.56 9.16 24.16
C LYS A 261 9.97 9.08 25.63
N GLU A 262 9.31 8.23 26.42
CA GLU A 262 9.67 7.98 27.82
C GLU A 262 11.06 7.33 27.93
N GLY A 263 11.37 6.34 27.06
CA GLY A 263 12.70 5.72 26.99
C GLY A 263 13.82 6.67 26.58
N LEU A 264 13.56 7.62 25.68
CA LEU A 264 14.55 8.64 25.26
C LEU A 264 14.84 9.71 26.32
N ALA A 265 13.94 9.92 27.28
CA ALA A 265 14.04 10.97 28.29
C ALA A 265 14.64 10.48 29.63
N ALA A 266 14.67 9.17 29.85
CA ALA A 266 15.36 8.52 30.96
C ALA A 266 16.88 8.46 30.72
#